data_AF-A0A7X3R856-F1
#
_entry.id   AF-A0A7X3R856-F1
#
_cell.length_a   1.000
_cell.length_b   1.000
_cell.length_c   1.000
_cell.angle_alpha   90.00
_cell.angle_beta   90.00
_cell.angle_gamma   90.00
#
_symmetry.space_group_name_H-M   'P 1'
#
loop_
_entity.id
_entity.type
_entity.pdbx_description
1 polymer ?
#
loop_
_entity_poly.entity_id
_entity_poly.type
_entity_poly.pdbx_seq_one_letter_code
_entity_poly.pdbx_strand_id
1 'polypeptide(L)'
;MPRQDFRNKPIEEVKTLLNSRRGLLPLELHYDNREITWFDFGDMHLRETFLEISAEERLSQHADAMSVVTDLNVLETPDLYPNTLSPAGFIFHVGRCGSTLLAKVLSSLDQHIVIKEAEPVQQLLGVEYEEAFRDHRASYFSPCSTYMDTGGCLYTNGSSLSSPAITLNDWK
;
A
#
# COMPACT_ATOMS: atom_id res chain seq x y z
N MET A 1 15.10 11.43 -9.72
CA MET A 1 14.43 10.72 -10.83
C MET A 1 14.01 11.70 -11.90
N PRO A 2 14.24 11.43 -13.20
CA PRO A 2 13.54 12.13 -14.28
C PRO A 2 12.03 11.93 -14.11
N ARG A 3 11.29 13.01 -13.87
CA ARG A 3 9.85 12.99 -13.55
C ARG A 3 9.09 13.70 -14.66
N GLN A 4 8.24 12.97 -15.37
CA GLN A 4 7.36 13.53 -16.40
C GLN A 4 6.00 13.86 -15.79
N ASP A 5 5.51 15.06 -16.05
CA ASP A 5 4.25 15.53 -15.48
C ASP A 5 3.09 15.33 -16.47
N PHE A 6 2.19 14.42 -16.11
CA PHE A 6 0.97 14.12 -16.85
C PHE A 6 -0.30 14.57 -16.10
N ARG A 7 -0.16 15.40 -15.07
CA ARG A 7 -1.31 16.03 -14.41
C ARG A 7 -2.03 16.95 -15.38
N ASN A 8 -3.34 16.99 -15.30
CA ASN A 8 -4.25 17.78 -16.17
C ASN A 8 -4.14 17.46 -17.67
N LYS A 9 -3.49 16.36 -18.06
CA LYS A 9 -3.46 15.90 -19.45
C LYS A 9 -4.80 15.25 -19.83
N PRO A 10 -5.15 15.24 -21.13
CA PRO A 10 -6.30 14.48 -21.61
C PRO A 10 -6.21 13.02 -21.17
N ILE A 11 -7.32 12.45 -20.69
CA ILE A 11 -7.33 11.10 -20.14
C ILE A 11 -6.83 10.04 -21.13
N GLU A 12 -7.08 10.22 -22.42
CA GLU A 12 -6.59 9.32 -23.48
C GLU A 12 -5.07 9.31 -23.62
N GLU A 13 -4.41 10.45 -23.36
CA GLU A 13 -2.94 10.55 -23.34
C GLU A 13 -2.38 9.78 -22.14
N VAL A 14 -3.00 9.94 -20.96
CA VAL A 14 -2.63 9.22 -19.74
C VAL A 14 -2.86 7.71 -19.91
N LYS A 15 -4.00 7.29 -20.46
CA LYS A 15 -4.29 5.89 -20.77
C LYS A 15 -3.26 5.31 -21.73
N THR A 16 -2.91 6.03 -22.78
CA THR A 16 -1.91 5.58 -23.75
C THR A 16 -0.56 5.38 -23.08
N LEU A 17 -0.14 6.32 -22.23
CA LEU A 17 1.10 6.22 -21.47
C LEU A 17 1.11 5.00 -20.54
N LEU A 18 0.12 4.89 -19.65
CA LEU A 18 0.05 3.81 -18.66
C LEU A 18 -0.05 2.43 -19.33
N ASN A 19 -0.71 2.33 -20.49
CA ASN A 19 -0.82 1.07 -21.23
C ASN A 19 0.37 0.74 -22.13
N SER A 20 1.22 1.72 -22.43
CA SER A 20 2.38 1.51 -23.30
C SER A 20 3.53 0.75 -22.62
N ARG A 21 3.55 0.70 -21.28
CA ARG A 21 4.64 0.14 -20.49
C ARG A 21 4.12 -0.83 -19.43
N ARG A 22 4.53 -2.10 -19.55
CA ARG A 22 4.12 -3.14 -18.60
C ARG A 22 4.78 -3.02 -17.22
N GLY A 23 5.95 -2.39 -17.14
CA GLY A 23 6.72 -2.22 -15.91
C GLY A 23 6.31 -1.01 -15.07
N LEU A 24 5.30 -0.24 -15.47
CA LEU A 24 4.81 0.89 -14.69
C LEU A 24 4.05 0.41 -13.45
N LEU A 25 4.62 0.68 -12.28
CA LEU A 25 3.98 0.44 -10.99
C LEU A 25 3.84 1.77 -10.23
N PRO A 26 2.77 1.94 -9.42
CA PRO A 26 2.69 3.06 -8.51
C PRO A 26 3.81 2.92 -7.47
N LEU A 27 4.62 3.96 -7.34
CA LEU A 27 5.72 4.05 -6.38
C LEU A 27 5.37 4.94 -5.19
N GLU A 28 4.68 6.05 -5.43
CA GLU A 28 4.24 6.97 -4.38
C GLU A 28 2.79 7.39 -4.63
N LEU A 29 2.07 7.61 -3.54
CA LEU A 29 0.71 8.14 -3.54
C LEU A 29 0.67 9.35 -2.59
N HIS A 30 0.20 10.49 -3.09
CA HIS A 30 0.15 11.74 -2.35
C HIS A 30 -1.30 12.23 -2.28
N TYR A 31 -2.02 11.88 -1.21
CA TYR A 31 -3.44 12.22 -1.07
C TYR A 31 -3.71 13.72 -1.01
N ASP A 32 -2.88 14.49 -0.30
CA ASP A 32 -3.06 15.94 -0.14
C ASP A 32 -3.05 16.68 -1.48
N ASN A 33 -2.12 16.29 -2.36
CA ASN A 33 -1.99 16.86 -3.69
C ASN A 33 -2.83 16.12 -4.73
N ARG A 34 -3.45 14.99 -4.34
CA ARG A 34 -4.19 14.07 -5.22
C ARG A 34 -3.34 13.62 -6.41
N GLU A 35 -2.14 13.12 -6.14
CA GLU A 35 -1.18 12.70 -7.18
C GLU A 35 -0.71 11.26 -6.98
N ILE A 36 -0.35 10.61 -8.08
CA ILE A 36 0.31 9.30 -8.09
C ILE A 36 1.61 9.42 -8.86
N THR A 37 2.71 9.02 -8.22
CA THR A 37 3.99 8.83 -8.90
C THR A 37 4.09 7.37 -9.35
N TRP A 38 4.15 7.17 -10.66
CA TRP A 38 4.42 5.88 -11.30
C TRP A 38 5.90 5.78 -11.61
N PHE A 39 6.49 4.60 -11.46
CA PHE A 39 7.88 4.33 -11.82
C PHE A 39 7.96 3.13 -12.78
N ASP A 40 8.80 3.25 -13.81
CA ASP A 40 9.01 2.19 -14.79
C ASP A 40 10.13 1.25 -14.37
N PHE A 41 9.74 0.09 -13.84
CA PHE A 41 10.65 -0.99 -13.48
C PHE A 41 11.10 -1.81 -14.70
N GLY A 42 10.51 -1.60 -15.88
CA GLY A 42 10.73 -2.43 -17.06
C GLY A 42 10.45 -3.90 -16.76
N ASP A 43 11.39 -4.78 -17.15
CA ASP A 43 11.35 -6.22 -16.88
C ASP A 43 12.17 -6.61 -15.63
N MET A 44 12.48 -5.65 -14.74
CA MET A 44 13.26 -5.91 -13.53
C MET A 44 12.51 -6.85 -12.58
N HIS A 45 13.22 -7.89 -12.11
CA HIS A 45 12.70 -8.78 -11.08
C HIS A 45 12.86 -8.14 -9.69
N LEU A 46 11.76 -7.88 -9.00
CA LEU A 46 11.73 -7.15 -7.73
C LEU A 46 12.21 -8.03 -6.56
N ARG A 47 13.52 -7.95 -6.25
CA ARG A 47 14.16 -8.75 -5.19
C ARG A 47 14.32 -8.01 -3.86
N GLU A 48 14.30 -6.69 -3.87
CA GLU A 48 14.55 -5.90 -2.68
C GLU A 48 13.39 -5.92 -1.69
N THR A 49 13.68 -5.67 -0.42
CA THR A 49 12.67 -5.76 0.65
C THR A 49 11.64 -4.63 0.57
N PHE A 50 12.02 -3.50 -0.03
CA PHE A 50 11.20 -2.31 -0.22
C PHE A 50 11.16 -1.96 -1.71
N LEU A 51 10.02 -1.46 -2.18
CA LEU A 51 9.82 -1.13 -3.59
C LEU A 51 10.69 0.06 -4.01
N GLU A 52 10.91 1.01 -3.12
CA GLU A 52 11.70 2.22 -3.32
C GLU A 52 13.17 1.88 -3.57
N ILE A 53 13.71 0.90 -2.84
CA ILE A 53 15.09 0.41 -3.06
C ILE A 53 15.21 -0.23 -4.45
N SER A 54 14.19 -1.00 -4.89
CA SER A 54 14.19 -1.54 -6.26
C SER A 54 14.21 -0.43 -7.31
N ALA A 55 13.53 0.70 -7.03
CA ALA A 55 13.48 1.83 -7.95
C ALA A 55 14.82 2.58 -8.01
N GLU A 56 15.47 2.76 -6.87
CA GLU A 56 16.84 3.30 -6.78
C GLU A 56 17.85 2.43 -7.53
N GLU A 57 17.77 1.10 -7.36
CA GLU A 57 18.62 0.16 -8.08
C GLU A 57 18.41 0.28 -9.59
N ARG A 58 17.16 0.26 -10.06
CA ARG A 58 16.80 0.41 -11.47
C ARG A 58 17.37 1.70 -12.07
N LEU A 59 17.21 2.84 -11.38
CA LEU A 59 17.77 4.12 -11.82
C LEU A 59 19.30 4.06 -11.95
N SER A 60 19.98 3.40 -11.02
CA SER A 60 21.43 3.32 -11.00
C SER A 60 21.98 2.48 -12.16
N GLN A 61 21.22 1.49 -12.62
CA GLN A 61 21.63 0.53 -13.64
C GLN A 61 21.15 0.91 -15.05
N HIS A 62 20.12 1.75 -15.17
CA HIS A 62 19.41 1.94 -16.44
C HIS A 62 19.03 3.39 -16.69
N ALA A 63 19.59 3.96 -17.77
CA ALA A 63 19.38 5.36 -18.15
C ALA A 63 17.96 5.67 -18.66
N ASP A 64 17.21 4.66 -19.08
CA ASP A 64 15.83 4.76 -19.55
C ASP A 64 14.79 4.70 -18.40
N ALA A 65 15.24 4.47 -17.16
CA ALA A 65 14.39 4.52 -15.99
C ALA A 65 13.79 5.90 -15.79
N MET A 66 12.47 5.96 -15.58
CA MET A 66 11.71 7.19 -15.51
C MET A 66 10.60 7.10 -14.47
N SER A 67 10.16 8.26 -13.98
CA SER A 67 8.90 8.40 -13.26
C SER A 67 7.92 9.32 -13.99
N VAL A 68 6.64 9.03 -13.85
CA VAL A 68 5.51 9.75 -14.44
C VAL A 68 4.56 10.11 -13.31
N VAL A 69 3.95 11.29 -13.36
CA VAL A 69 2.98 11.70 -12.36
C VAL A 69 1.65 11.98 -13.00
N THR A 70 0.60 11.41 -12.41
CA THR A 70 -0.78 11.62 -12.84
C THR A 70 -1.59 12.15 -11.67
N ASP A 71 -2.75 12.72 -11.98
CA ASP A 71 -3.77 12.96 -10.97
C ASP A 71 -4.31 11.63 -10.42
N LEU A 72 -4.70 11.62 -9.14
CA LEU A 72 -5.23 10.45 -8.43
C LEU A 72 -6.58 9.98 -9.01
N ASN A 73 -7.38 10.91 -9.54
CA ASN A 73 -8.66 10.59 -10.19
C ASN A 73 -8.49 9.71 -11.44
N VAL A 74 -7.26 9.53 -11.95
CA VAL A 74 -7.02 8.61 -13.06
C VAL A 74 -7.48 7.20 -12.68
N LEU A 75 -7.32 6.77 -11.42
CA LEU A 75 -7.72 5.44 -10.95
C LEU A 75 -9.23 5.15 -11.12
N GLU A 76 -10.07 6.20 -11.19
CA GLU A 76 -11.52 6.11 -11.38
C GLU A 76 -11.90 5.93 -12.87
N THR A 77 -10.93 5.96 -13.77
CA THR A 77 -11.16 5.91 -15.21
C THR A 77 -11.48 4.48 -15.67
N PRO A 78 -12.61 4.26 -16.36
CA PRO A 78 -12.93 2.97 -16.96
C PRO A 78 -11.87 2.53 -17.98
N ASP A 79 -11.56 1.23 -17.98
CA ASP A 79 -10.60 0.61 -18.89
C ASP A 79 -9.20 1.26 -18.84
N LEU A 80 -8.80 1.80 -17.69
CA LEU A 80 -7.43 2.29 -17.50
C LEU A 80 -6.40 1.14 -17.57
N TYR A 81 -6.83 -0.08 -17.24
CA TYR A 81 -5.98 -1.22 -16.92
C TYR A 81 -6.17 -2.48 -17.81
N PRO A 82 -6.29 -2.39 -19.14
CA PRO A 82 -6.45 -3.58 -19.98
C PRO A 82 -5.27 -4.57 -19.90
N ASN A 83 -4.09 -4.12 -19.48
CA ASN A 83 -2.86 -4.92 -19.40
C ASN A 83 -2.32 -5.10 -17.97
N THR A 84 -3.18 -5.11 -16.94
CA THR A 84 -2.73 -5.35 -15.55
C THR A 84 -2.75 -6.82 -15.18
N LEU A 85 -1.93 -7.14 -14.18
CA LEU A 85 -1.94 -8.44 -13.52
C LEU A 85 -2.82 -8.35 -12.27
N SER A 86 -3.81 -9.22 -12.18
CA SER A 86 -4.55 -9.38 -10.93
C SER A 86 -3.63 -10.03 -9.88
N PRO A 87 -3.55 -9.49 -8.66
CA PRO A 87 -2.77 -10.11 -7.60
C PRO A 87 -3.34 -11.50 -7.29
N ALA A 88 -2.47 -12.51 -7.25
CA ALA A 88 -2.85 -13.86 -6.85
C ALA A 88 -3.14 -13.98 -5.35
N GLY A 89 -2.69 -13.01 -4.54
CA GLY A 89 -2.94 -12.94 -3.12
C GLY A 89 -2.19 -11.80 -2.45
N PHE A 90 -2.48 -11.59 -1.16
CA PHE A 90 -1.82 -10.62 -0.30
C PHE A 90 -1.18 -11.32 0.90
N ILE A 91 0.01 -10.86 1.29
CA ILE A 91 0.72 -11.37 2.48
C ILE A 91 0.74 -10.24 3.51
N PHE A 92 -0.04 -10.39 4.57
CA PHE A 92 -0.09 -9.41 5.66
C PHE A 92 0.93 -9.76 6.75
N HIS A 93 1.62 -8.73 7.27
CA HIS A 93 2.53 -8.89 8.39
C HIS A 93 1.82 -8.56 9.71
N VAL A 94 1.88 -9.51 10.65
CA VAL A 94 1.62 -9.26 12.08
C VAL A 94 2.90 -9.73 12.79
N GLY A 95 3.50 -8.86 13.60
CA GLY A 95 4.88 -9.00 14.10
C GLY A 95 5.40 -10.44 14.34
N ARG A 96 6.62 -10.73 13.87
CA ARG A 96 7.32 -12.03 14.02
C ARG A 96 6.60 -13.26 13.43
N CYS A 97 5.74 -13.09 12.42
CA CYS A 97 5.06 -14.22 11.76
C CYS A 97 5.86 -14.92 10.64
N GLY A 98 7.05 -14.44 10.28
CA GLY A 98 7.84 -15.00 9.18
C GLY A 98 7.37 -14.62 7.77
N SER A 99 6.44 -13.67 7.62
CA SER A 99 5.98 -13.17 6.31
C SER A 99 7.12 -12.64 5.44
N THR A 100 8.12 -11.98 6.03
CA THR A 100 9.31 -11.50 5.32
C THR A 100 10.12 -12.64 4.72
N LEU A 101 10.23 -13.78 5.42
CA LEU A 101 10.93 -14.95 4.89
C LEU A 101 10.14 -15.55 3.72
N LEU A 102 8.83 -15.71 3.87
CA LEU A 102 7.96 -16.20 2.80
C LEU A 102 8.04 -15.32 1.55
N ALA A 103 7.91 -14.00 1.73
CA ALA A 103 8.00 -13.04 0.63
C ALA A 103 9.36 -13.10 -0.07
N LYS A 104 10.47 -13.25 0.67
CA LYS A 104 11.82 -13.43 0.09
C LYS A 104 11.94 -14.72 -0.71
N VAL A 105 11.41 -15.84 -0.21
CA VAL A 105 11.42 -17.12 -0.92
C VAL A 105 10.62 -17.00 -2.22
N LEU A 106 9.42 -16.43 -2.18
CA LEU A 106 8.60 -16.22 -3.38
C LEU A 106 9.30 -15.27 -4.38
N SER A 107 9.89 -14.16 -3.91
CA SER A 107 10.67 -13.24 -4.77
C SER A 107 11.91 -13.90 -5.40
N SER A 108 12.41 -15.02 -4.88
CA SER A 108 13.56 -15.71 -5.47
C SER A 108 13.21 -16.57 -6.69
N LEU A 109 11.92 -16.83 -6.91
CA LEU A 109 11.42 -17.62 -8.02
C LEU A 109 10.98 -16.70 -9.17
N ASP A 110 11.53 -16.89 -10.36
CA ASP A 110 11.24 -16.05 -11.54
C ASP A 110 9.78 -16.17 -12.02
N GLN A 111 9.01 -17.12 -11.49
CA GLN A 111 7.59 -17.32 -11.79
C GLN A 111 6.66 -16.39 -11.01
N HIS A 112 7.18 -15.66 -10.03
CA HIS A 112 6.40 -14.79 -9.14
C HIS A 112 6.88 -13.35 -9.18
N ILE A 113 5.94 -12.42 -9.36
CA ILE A 113 6.17 -11.01 -9.07
C ILE A 113 5.69 -10.77 -7.65
N VAL A 114 6.61 -10.43 -6.75
CA VAL A 114 6.31 -10.17 -5.35
C VAL A 114 6.70 -8.74 -5.02
N ILE A 115 5.69 -7.90 -4.90
CA ILE A 115 5.86 -6.51 -4.46
C ILE A 115 5.84 -6.52 -2.94
N LYS A 116 6.91 -6.04 -2.31
CA LYS A 116 7.08 -6.01 -0.86
C LYS A 116 7.07 -4.57 -0.38
N GLU A 117 6.39 -4.33 0.73
CA GLU A 117 6.35 -3.05 1.44
C GLU A 117 6.12 -1.86 0.49
N ALA A 118 5.15 -1.99 -0.43
CA ALA A 118 4.83 -0.91 -1.36
C ALA A 118 3.95 0.13 -0.68
N GLU A 119 4.51 1.32 -0.45
CA GLU A 119 3.83 2.41 0.23
C GLU A 119 2.45 2.74 -0.36
N PRO A 120 2.24 2.84 -1.69
CA PRO A 120 0.92 3.19 -2.24
C PRO A 120 -0.17 2.18 -1.90
N VAL A 121 0.18 0.89 -1.86
CA VAL A 121 -0.76 -0.18 -1.51
C VAL A 121 -1.09 -0.13 -0.02
N GLN A 122 -0.08 0.07 0.82
CA GLN A 122 -0.28 0.21 2.27
C GLN A 122 -1.14 1.43 2.60
N GLN A 123 -0.89 2.56 1.94
CA GLN A 123 -1.68 3.76 2.11
C GLN A 123 -3.14 3.54 1.67
N LEU A 124 -3.39 2.93 0.50
CA LEU A 124 -4.75 2.65 0.02
C LEU A 124 -5.53 1.70 0.95
N LEU A 125 -4.88 0.62 1.41
CA LEU A 125 -5.49 -0.33 2.35
C LEU A 125 -5.62 0.24 3.77
N GLY A 126 -4.78 1.21 4.14
CA GLY A 126 -4.78 1.84 5.45
C GLY A 126 -5.79 2.98 5.61
N VAL A 127 -6.25 3.60 4.52
CA VAL A 127 -7.25 4.69 4.55
C VAL A 127 -8.58 4.22 5.15
N GLU A 128 -9.04 3.01 4.83
CA GLU A 128 -10.23 2.42 5.45
C GLU A 128 -10.05 2.19 6.96
N TYR A 129 -8.81 1.95 7.39
CA TYR A 129 -8.49 1.69 8.79
C TYR A 129 -8.55 2.97 9.62
N GLU A 130 -8.04 4.10 9.12
CA GLU A 130 -8.09 5.40 9.79
C GLU A 130 -9.52 5.93 9.91
N GLU A 131 -10.34 5.85 8.86
CA GLU A 131 -11.75 6.29 8.91
C GLU A 131 -12.58 5.44 9.88
N ALA A 132 -12.42 4.11 9.84
CA ALA A 132 -13.08 3.20 10.78
C ALA A 132 -12.60 3.39 12.24
N PHE A 133 -11.31 3.66 12.47
CA PHE A 133 -10.79 3.95 13.80
C PHE A 133 -11.19 5.34 14.32
N ARG A 134 -11.31 6.35 13.45
CA ARG A 134 -11.71 7.71 13.81
C ARG A 134 -13.15 7.73 14.31
N ASP A 135 -14.02 6.91 13.74
CA ASP A 135 -15.41 6.72 14.18
C ASP A 135 -15.51 5.97 15.53
N HIS A 136 -14.58 5.04 15.81
CA HIS A 136 -14.51 4.31 17.09
C HIS A 136 -13.80 5.07 18.23
N ARG A 137 -12.97 6.07 17.93
CA ARG A 137 -12.26 6.83 18.98
C ARG A 137 -13.17 7.83 19.71
N ALA A 138 -14.27 8.24 19.08
CA ALA A 138 -15.29 9.09 19.71
C ALA A 138 -16.05 8.39 20.86
N SER A 139 -16.05 7.05 20.90
CA SER A 139 -16.81 6.26 21.87
C SER A 139 -15.97 5.63 22.99
N TYR A 140 -14.66 5.43 22.82
CA TYR A 140 -13.84 4.65 23.77
C TYR A 140 -12.65 5.35 24.42
N PHE A 141 -12.26 6.56 23.99
CA PHE A 141 -11.13 7.27 24.60
C PHE A 141 -11.57 8.53 25.36
N SER A 142 -11.97 8.36 26.63
CA SER A 142 -11.73 9.42 27.61
C SER A 142 -10.23 9.45 27.93
N PRO A 143 -9.52 10.58 27.80
CA PRO A 143 -8.12 10.66 28.18
C PRO A 143 -8.01 10.51 29.71
N CYS A 144 -7.30 9.48 30.17
CA CYS A 144 -6.96 9.32 31.58
C CYS A 144 -5.94 10.39 31.97
N SER A 145 -6.42 11.57 32.38
CA SER A 145 -5.59 12.67 32.85
C SER A 145 -5.23 12.49 34.32
N THR A 146 -4.43 11.48 34.67
CA THR A 146 -3.60 11.55 35.89
C THR A 146 -2.43 10.58 35.80
N TYR A 147 -1.24 11.13 35.58
CA TYR A 147 0.02 10.45 35.84
C TYR A 147 0.39 10.76 37.28
N MET A 148 0.27 9.79 38.19
CA MET A 148 0.96 9.84 39.48
C MET A 148 1.41 8.45 39.89
N ASP A 149 2.60 8.45 40.47
CA ASP A 149 3.46 7.38 40.96
C ASP A 149 2.77 6.16 41.57
N THR A 150 3.49 5.03 41.42
CA THR A 150 3.26 3.67 41.97
C THR A 150 2.32 2.74 41.18
N GLY A 151 2.94 1.80 40.45
CA GLY A 151 2.50 0.41 40.34
C GLY A 151 1.16 0.11 39.64
N GLY A 152 1.24 -0.22 38.34
CA GLY A 152 0.29 -1.11 37.66
C GLY A 152 -0.98 -0.43 37.09
N CYS A 153 -1.09 -0.39 35.75
CA CYS A 153 -2.37 -0.14 35.10
C CYS A 153 -3.26 -1.39 35.24
N LEU A 154 -4.16 -1.37 36.22
CA LEU A 154 -5.31 -2.28 36.26
C LEU A 154 -6.40 -1.72 35.35
N TYR A 155 -6.62 -2.37 34.20
CA TYR A 155 -7.83 -2.16 33.41
C TYR A 155 -9.00 -2.83 34.15
N THR A 156 -9.85 -2.04 34.80
CA THR A 156 -11.15 -2.52 35.27
C THR A 156 -12.16 -2.38 34.13
N ASN A 157 -12.58 -3.52 33.57
CA ASN A 157 -13.69 -3.58 32.63
C ASN A 157 -14.97 -3.11 33.33
N GLY A 158 -15.51 -1.98 32.91
CA GLY A 158 -16.73 -1.41 33.44
C GLY A 158 -17.54 -0.70 32.36
N SER A 159 -18.16 -1.45 31.46
CA SER A 159 -19.53 -1.23 30.99
C SER A 159 -19.90 -2.24 29.91
N SER A 160 -20.97 -2.97 30.22
CA SER A 160 -21.67 -3.93 29.38
C SER A 160 -22.24 -3.26 28.13
N LEU A 161 -21.69 -3.60 26.96
CA LEU A 161 -22.42 -3.53 25.70
C LEU A 161 -22.22 -4.87 24.98
N SER A 162 -23.30 -5.62 24.90
CA SER A 162 -23.41 -6.88 24.17
C SER A 162 -23.37 -6.61 22.67
N SER A 163 -22.20 -6.75 22.06
CA SER A 163 -22.06 -7.09 20.64
C SER A 163 -21.49 -8.52 20.57
N PRO A 164 -22.00 -9.38 19.68
CA PRO A 164 -21.57 -10.78 19.65
C PRO A 164 -20.11 -10.82 19.20
N ALA A 165 -19.23 -11.31 20.07
CA ALA A 165 -17.89 -11.71 19.68
C ALA A 165 -18.03 -12.85 18.67
N ILE A 166 -17.75 -12.56 17.39
CA ILE A 166 -17.56 -13.60 16.38
C ILE A 166 -16.35 -14.40 16.85
N THR A 167 -16.56 -15.65 17.23
CA THR A 167 -15.48 -16.52 17.68
C THR A 167 -15.03 -17.37 16.50
N LEU A 168 -13.78 -17.84 16.52
CA LEU A 168 -13.16 -18.65 15.46
C LEU A 168 -13.92 -19.95 15.11
N ASN A 169 -15.02 -20.28 15.79
CA ASN A 169 -15.90 -21.40 15.47
C ASN A 169 -17.04 -21.06 14.49
N ASP A 170 -17.21 -19.80 14.10
CA ASP A 170 -18.31 -19.36 13.21
C ASP A 170 -18.00 -19.56 11.72
N TRP A 171 -16.90 -20.25 11.39
CA TRP A 171 -16.50 -20.60 10.02
C TRP A 171 -16.66 -22.11 9.80
N LYS A 172 -17.85 -22.53 9.36
CA LYS A 172 -18.08 -23.80 8.66
C LYS A 172 -18.99 -23.58 7.47
#